data_AF-A0AA91U3V9-F1
#
_entry.id   AF-A0AA91U3V9-F1
#
_cell.length_a   1.000
_cell.length_b   1.000
_cell.length_c   1.000
_cell.angle_alpha   90.00
_cell.angle_beta   90.00
_cell.angle_gamma   90.00
#
_symmetry.space_group_name_H-M   'P 1'
#
loop_
_entity.id
_entity.type
_entity.pdbx_description
1 polymer ?
#
loop_
_entity_poly.entity_id
_entity_poly.type
_entity_poly.pdbx_seq_one_letter_code
_entity_poly.pdbx_strand_id
1 'polypeptide(L)'
;MLLIKPAAITCALITTLALSGCASLKGDSDAAPVSADALLPAYYWTLEEAEDQHGNRNQGLFGGDAEPLQLRFDNNMINVSGACNRLSGSYSIKGDDLVAGNLMQTMMACEEPLMLREGSIKTYLETPLEMALEAHPHSPSLTLSSDEAGKLVLQGKATPQTRYGSEGETLFMEVQAQTVACPHPLIPDYQCMRVRELTYDAQGLKTSDSEWTLLYQGIEGFDHQPGTRNILRLQRFVVANPRADEPGIAYVLDTVIESVRVME
;
A
#
# COMPACT_ATOMS: atom_id res chain seq x y z
N MET A 1 94.40 -16.47 28.21
CA MET A 1 94.75 -16.30 26.79
C MET A 1 93.68 -15.40 26.19
N LEU A 2 94.07 -14.18 25.77
CA LEU A 2 93.43 -13.23 24.83
C LEU A 2 91.87 -13.09 24.79
N LEU A 3 91.22 -11.94 24.62
CA LEU A 3 91.47 -10.49 24.60
C LEU A 3 90.12 -9.86 24.15
N ILE A 4 89.88 -8.56 24.45
CA ILE A 4 88.97 -7.60 23.75
C ILE A 4 87.59 -7.29 24.38
N LYS A 5 87.62 -6.24 25.22
CA LYS A 5 86.92 -4.92 25.24
C LYS A 5 85.36 -4.76 25.19
N PRO A 6 84.84 -3.66 25.81
CA PRO A 6 83.42 -3.45 26.12
C PRO A 6 82.70 -2.49 25.16
N ALA A 7 81.36 -2.53 25.15
CA ALA A 7 80.52 -1.47 24.62
C ALA A 7 79.31 -1.26 25.54
N ALA A 8 79.22 -0.08 26.14
CA ALA A 8 78.03 0.43 26.82
C ALA A 8 77.11 1.08 25.79
N ILE A 9 75.78 0.94 25.92
CA ILE A 9 74.75 1.86 25.39
C ILE A 9 73.44 1.63 26.19
N THR A 10 73.20 2.58 27.10
CA THR A 10 72.00 3.38 27.35
C THR A 10 70.58 2.79 27.45
N CYS A 11 69.98 3.05 28.63
CA CYS A 11 68.59 3.28 29.03
C CYS A 11 67.51 3.45 27.94
N ALA A 12 66.35 2.82 28.16
CA ALA A 12 65.07 3.50 28.42
C ALA A 12 63.99 2.51 28.90
N LEU A 13 63.45 2.73 30.12
CA LEU A 13 62.21 2.12 30.58
C LEU A 13 61.02 2.83 29.91
N ILE A 14 60.12 2.07 29.27
CA ILE A 14 58.84 2.56 28.77
C ILE A 14 57.74 1.99 29.67
N THR A 15 57.21 2.82 30.55
CA THR A 15 55.98 2.61 31.32
C THR A 15 54.76 2.84 30.42
N THR A 16 54.00 1.79 30.13
CA THR A 16 52.71 1.87 29.42
C THR A 16 51.58 2.18 30.40
N LEU A 17 51.00 3.37 30.28
CA LEU A 17 49.68 3.71 30.85
C LEU A 17 48.59 3.10 29.94
N ALA A 18 47.73 2.25 30.50
CA ALA A 18 46.51 1.80 29.85
C ALA A 18 45.37 2.78 30.19
N LEU A 19 44.91 3.56 29.21
CA LEU A 19 43.63 4.26 29.28
C LEU A 19 42.53 3.32 28.77
N SER A 20 41.65 2.89 29.66
CA SER A 20 40.37 2.25 29.30
C SER A 20 39.41 3.32 28.78
N GLY A 21 39.23 3.38 27.46
CA GLY A 21 38.14 4.13 26.83
C GLY A 21 36.88 3.27 26.74
N CYS A 22 35.75 3.77 27.24
CA CYS A 22 34.44 3.18 26.99
C CYS A 22 34.10 3.35 25.50
N ALA A 23 34.10 2.25 24.75
CA ALA A 23 33.53 2.22 23.41
C ALA A 23 32.00 2.12 23.54
N SER A 24 31.28 3.17 23.11
CA SER A 24 29.85 3.08 22.83
C SER A 24 29.65 2.08 21.69
N LEU A 25 28.96 0.98 21.99
CA LEU A 25 28.42 0.07 20.98
C LEU A 25 27.34 0.84 20.21
N LYS A 26 27.70 1.37 19.04
CA LYS A 26 26.71 1.69 18.01
C LYS A 26 26.08 0.35 17.61
N GLY A 27 24.79 0.18 17.89
CA GLY A 27 24.00 -0.88 17.30
C GLY A 27 24.04 -0.70 15.78
N ASP A 28 24.62 -1.68 15.11
CA ASP A 28 24.67 -1.76 13.65
C ASP A 28 23.30 -2.24 13.19
N SER A 29 22.40 -1.30 12.93
CA SER A 29 21.14 -1.56 12.21
C SER A 29 21.48 -1.61 10.73
N ASP A 30 22.08 -2.71 10.29
CA ASP A 30 22.63 -2.92 8.93
C ASP A 30 21.53 -3.21 7.88
N ALA A 31 20.34 -2.62 8.06
CA ALA A 31 19.33 -2.54 7.02
C ALA A 31 19.57 -1.26 6.23
N ALA A 32 19.86 -1.40 4.93
CA ALA A 32 19.88 -0.25 4.03
C ALA A 32 18.57 0.55 4.22
N PRO A 33 18.64 1.89 4.28
CA PRO A 33 17.43 2.70 4.38
C PRO A 33 16.52 2.34 3.21
N VAL A 34 15.31 1.87 3.52
CA VAL A 34 14.32 1.54 2.49
C VAL A 34 13.97 2.85 1.79
N SER A 35 14.17 2.93 0.47
CA SER A 35 13.94 4.17 -0.27
C SER A 35 12.46 4.51 -0.33
N ALA A 36 12.16 5.81 -0.38
CA ALA A 36 10.79 6.29 -0.57
C ALA A 36 10.15 5.74 -1.86
N ASP A 37 10.93 5.61 -2.92
CA ASP A 37 10.49 5.02 -4.19
C ASP A 37 9.99 3.57 -4.05
N ALA A 38 10.53 2.82 -3.07
CA ALA A 38 10.09 1.46 -2.78
C ALA A 38 8.92 1.43 -1.77
N LEU A 39 8.94 2.30 -0.76
CA LEU A 39 7.91 2.33 0.28
C LEU A 39 6.59 2.93 -0.20
N LEU A 40 6.60 4.07 -0.89
CA LEU A 40 5.35 4.75 -1.26
C LEU A 40 4.42 3.85 -2.08
N PRO A 41 4.90 3.11 -3.10
CA PRO A 41 4.06 2.19 -3.87
C PRO A 41 3.76 0.87 -3.18
N ALA A 42 4.38 0.55 -2.04
CA ALA A 42 4.11 -0.67 -1.30
C ALA A 42 2.85 -0.59 -0.41
N TYR A 43 2.33 0.62 -0.17
CA TYR A 43 1.23 0.85 0.77
C TYR A 43 0.11 1.72 0.18
N TYR A 44 -1.10 1.54 0.73
CA TYR A 44 -2.16 2.52 0.73
C TYR A 44 -1.98 3.43 1.95
N TRP A 45 -1.94 4.74 1.76
CA TRP A 45 -1.65 5.70 2.84
C TRP A 45 -2.94 6.40 3.25
N THR A 46 -3.50 6.02 4.39
CA THR A 46 -4.75 6.58 4.90
C THR A 46 -4.48 7.71 5.88
N LEU A 47 -5.14 8.85 5.70
CA LEU A 47 -5.00 10.01 6.57
C LEU A 47 -5.46 9.68 8.01
N GLU A 48 -4.60 9.97 8.98
CA GLU A 48 -4.87 9.78 10.41
C GLU A 48 -4.92 11.13 11.13
N GLU A 49 -3.95 12.00 10.87
CA GLU A 49 -3.86 13.32 11.47
C GLU A 49 -3.65 14.40 10.40
N ALA A 50 -4.25 15.57 10.62
CA ALA A 50 -4.02 16.74 9.80
C ALA A 50 -4.02 18.00 10.66
N GLU A 51 -3.01 18.83 10.47
CA GLU A 51 -2.80 20.12 11.11
C GLU A 51 -2.66 21.20 10.04
N ASP A 52 -3.16 22.40 10.33
CA ASP A 52 -2.91 23.59 9.51
C ASP A 52 -1.52 24.19 9.82
N GLN A 53 -1.16 25.26 9.12
CA GLN A 53 0.13 25.96 9.30
C GLN A 53 0.32 26.57 10.69
N HIS A 54 -0.72 26.63 11.52
CA HIS A 54 -0.67 27.12 12.90
C HIS A 54 -0.67 25.98 13.93
N GLY A 55 -0.63 24.71 13.47
CA GLY A 55 -0.69 23.52 14.33
C GLY A 55 -2.09 23.21 14.86
N ASN A 56 -3.15 23.82 14.32
CA ASN A 56 -4.52 23.46 14.69
C ASN A 56 -5.00 22.30 13.83
N ARG A 57 -5.85 21.43 14.40
CA ARG A 57 -6.46 20.32 13.63
C ARG A 57 -7.19 20.84 12.39
N ASN A 58 -6.81 20.36 11.22
CA ASN A 58 -7.43 20.71 9.96
C ASN A 58 -8.72 19.89 9.75
N GLN A 59 -9.83 20.40 10.25
CA GLN A 59 -11.15 19.74 10.17
C GLN A 59 -11.65 19.57 8.73
N GLY A 60 -11.19 20.40 7.79
CA GLY A 60 -11.61 20.34 6.39
C GLY A 60 -11.25 19.01 5.72
N LEU A 61 -10.21 18.33 6.20
CA LEU A 61 -9.76 17.05 5.64
C LEU A 61 -10.49 15.82 6.21
N PHE A 62 -11.28 15.98 7.27
CA PHE A 62 -12.04 14.90 7.92
C PHE A 62 -13.56 15.00 7.73
N GLY A 63 -14.04 16.00 6.98
CA GLY A 63 -15.47 16.22 6.76
C GLY A 63 -16.11 15.22 5.79
N GLY A 64 -17.41 14.97 5.98
CA GLY A 64 -18.25 14.13 5.12
C GLY A 64 -18.49 12.73 5.68
N ASP A 65 -19.49 12.03 5.14
CA ASP A 65 -19.81 10.64 5.51
C ASP A 65 -19.29 9.69 4.42
N ALA A 66 -17.98 9.47 4.43
CA ALA A 66 -17.30 8.60 3.48
C ALA A 66 -16.02 8.03 4.09
N GLU A 67 -15.43 7.06 3.39
CA GLU A 67 -14.13 6.50 3.77
C GLU A 67 -13.07 7.61 4.01
N PRO A 68 -12.13 7.37 4.93
CA PRO A 68 -11.02 8.29 5.17
C PRO A 68 -10.26 8.61 3.89
N LEU A 69 -9.69 9.81 3.85
CA LEU A 69 -8.86 10.23 2.73
C LEU A 69 -7.66 9.28 2.59
N GLN A 70 -7.40 8.82 1.38
CA GLN A 70 -6.31 7.87 1.11
C GLN A 70 -5.50 8.31 -0.11
N LEU A 71 -4.18 8.24 0.03
CA LEU A 71 -3.21 8.45 -1.04
C LEU A 71 -2.68 7.11 -1.54
N ARG A 72 -2.58 6.97 -2.85
CA ARG A 72 -1.95 5.84 -3.53
C ARG A 72 -0.92 6.31 -4.52
N PHE A 73 0.31 5.82 -4.36
CA PHE A 73 1.42 6.07 -5.26
C PHE A 73 1.62 4.86 -6.17
N ASP A 74 1.56 5.06 -7.48
CA ASP A 74 1.81 3.99 -8.44
C ASP A 74 2.17 4.60 -9.80
N ASN A 75 3.11 3.99 -10.53
CA ASN A 75 3.49 4.44 -11.88
C ASN A 75 3.78 5.96 -11.98
N ASN A 76 4.48 6.54 -11.01
CA ASN A 76 4.77 7.97 -10.87
C ASN A 76 3.51 8.88 -10.79
N MET A 77 2.37 8.30 -10.43
CA MET A 77 1.11 9.01 -10.19
C MET A 77 0.73 8.92 -8.70
N ILE A 78 0.30 10.05 -8.14
CA ILE A 78 -0.41 10.12 -6.87
C ILE A 78 -1.90 10.12 -7.18
N ASN A 79 -2.63 9.22 -6.54
CA ASN A 79 -4.08 9.10 -6.63
C ASN A 79 -4.67 9.37 -5.25
N VAL A 80 -5.73 10.17 -5.21
CA VAL A 80 -6.45 10.53 -3.98
C VAL A 80 -7.85 9.98 -4.08
N SER A 81 -8.25 9.23 -3.06
CA SER A 81 -9.62 8.74 -2.84
C SER A 81 -10.13 9.15 -1.46
N GLY A 82 -11.41 8.94 -1.20
CA GLY A 82 -12.03 9.46 0.02
C GLY A 82 -12.11 10.98 -0.04
N ALA A 83 -12.58 11.52 -1.17
CA ALA A 83 -13.00 12.90 -1.37
C ALA A 83 -14.25 12.86 -2.28
N CYS A 84 -14.87 14.00 -2.61
CA CYS A 84 -16.03 13.98 -3.51
C CYS A 84 -15.67 13.39 -4.88
N ASN A 85 -14.62 13.92 -5.50
CA ASN A 85 -14.01 13.40 -6.71
C ASN A 85 -12.73 12.64 -6.39
N ARG A 86 -12.35 11.72 -7.28
CA ARG A 86 -10.98 11.17 -7.27
C ARG A 86 -10.06 12.20 -7.87
N LEU A 87 -8.89 12.38 -7.26
CA LEU A 87 -7.84 13.25 -7.78
C LEU A 87 -6.66 12.40 -8.24
N SER A 88 -5.98 12.84 -9.29
CA SER A 88 -4.79 12.18 -9.79
C SER A 88 -3.83 13.19 -10.40
N GLY A 89 -2.54 13.01 -10.18
CA GLY A 89 -1.50 13.76 -10.89
C GLY A 89 -0.17 13.05 -10.79
N SER A 90 0.80 13.50 -11.58
CA SER A 90 2.17 13.01 -11.48
C SER A 90 2.78 13.38 -10.12
N TYR A 91 3.73 12.61 -9.61
CA TYR A 91 4.58 13.01 -8.50
C TYR A 91 6.04 12.67 -8.80
N SER A 92 6.95 13.32 -8.07
CA SER A 92 8.37 12.99 -8.06
C SER A 92 8.94 13.18 -6.67
N ILE A 93 9.96 12.38 -6.33
CA ILE A 93 10.72 12.51 -5.09
C ILE A 93 12.04 13.21 -5.42
N LYS A 94 12.40 14.24 -4.65
CA LYS A 94 13.66 14.99 -4.78
C LYS A 94 14.34 15.06 -3.42
N GLY A 95 15.20 14.09 -3.14
CA GLY A 95 15.73 13.91 -1.78
C GLY A 95 14.59 13.50 -0.85
N ASP A 96 14.33 14.30 0.17
CA ASP A 96 13.22 14.09 1.11
C ASP A 96 11.97 14.90 0.73
N ASP A 97 11.96 15.59 -0.41
CA ASP A 97 10.79 16.36 -0.85
C ASP A 97 9.90 15.53 -1.78
N LEU A 98 8.59 15.57 -1.54
CA LEU A 98 7.57 15.08 -2.44
C LEU A 98 6.99 16.25 -3.24
N VAL A 99 7.11 16.17 -4.57
CA VAL A 99 6.59 17.20 -5.48
C VAL A 99 5.48 16.61 -6.32
N ALA A 100 4.23 16.99 -6.03
CA ALA A 100 3.10 16.68 -6.90
C ALA A 100 3.05 17.67 -8.07
N GLY A 101 2.67 17.17 -9.25
CA GLY A 101 2.25 18.01 -10.36
C GLY A 101 0.80 18.47 -10.18
N ASN A 102 0.27 19.16 -11.19
CA ASN A 102 -1.13 19.57 -11.18
C ASN A 102 -2.07 18.38 -11.02
N LEU A 103 -2.97 18.45 -10.05
CA LEU A 103 -3.94 17.39 -9.81
C LEU A 103 -5.18 17.60 -10.68
N MET A 104 -5.52 16.58 -11.46
CA MET A 104 -6.77 16.47 -12.19
C MET A 104 -7.82 15.76 -11.34
N GLN A 105 -9.09 16.07 -11.57
CA GLN A 105 -10.21 15.48 -10.84
C GLN A 105 -11.41 15.22 -11.75
N THR A 106 -12.29 14.32 -11.33
CA THR A 106 -13.60 14.15 -11.95
C THR A 106 -14.53 15.34 -11.62
N MET A 107 -15.73 15.37 -12.22
CA MET A 107 -16.74 16.43 -12.00
C MET A 107 -18.05 15.87 -11.46
N MET A 108 -17.99 15.15 -10.35
CA MET A 108 -19.13 14.71 -9.56
C MET A 108 -19.46 15.78 -8.51
N ALA A 109 -20.74 15.83 -8.13
CA ALA A 109 -21.22 16.67 -7.05
C ALA A 109 -21.60 15.78 -5.86
N CYS A 110 -21.18 16.20 -4.66
CA CYS A 110 -21.46 15.52 -3.40
C CYS A 110 -21.93 16.56 -2.37
N GLU A 111 -22.13 16.13 -1.13
CA GLU A 111 -22.36 17.03 -0.01
C GLU A 111 -21.19 18.00 0.21
N GLU A 112 -21.51 19.18 0.74
CA GLU A 112 -20.56 20.27 0.93
C GLU A 112 -19.30 19.89 1.72
N PRO A 113 -19.36 19.10 2.82
CA PRO A 113 -18.15 18.66 3.51
C PRO A 113 -17.17 17.87 2.64
N LEU A 114 -17.66 17.05 1.71
CA LEU A 114 -16.79 16.28 0.80
C LEU A 114 -16.17 17.14 -0.30
N MET A 115 -16.90 18.15 -0.78
CA MET A 115 -16.36 19.12 -1.73
C MET A 115 -15.30 20.03 -1.08
N LEU A 116 -15.51 20.43 0.18
CA LEU A 116 -14.49 21.14 0.97
C LEU A 116 -13.25 20.26 1.17
N ARG A 117 -13.44 18.99 1.56
CA ARG A 117 -12.35 18.01 1.72
C ARG A 117 -11.52 17.85 0.44
N GLU A 118 -12.18 17.74 -0.72
CA GLU A 118 -11.54 17.70 -2.04
C GLU A 118 -10.69 18.94 -2.32
N GLY A 119 -11.25 20.14 -2.14
CA GLY A 119 -10.53 21.39 -2.37
C GLY A 119 -9.33 21.55 -1.43
N SER A 120 -9.50 21.19 -0.15
CA SER A 120 -8.44 21.23 0.86
C SER A 120 -7.29 20.30 0.52
N ILE A 121 -7.55 19.02 0.19
CA ILE A 121 -6.46 18.09 -0.14
C ILE A 121 -5.76 18.46 -1.45
N LYS A 122 -6.52 18.94 -2.45
CA LYS A 122 -5.93 19.39 -3.72
C LYS A 122 -4.92 20.49 -3.49
N THR A 123 -5.33 21.52 -2.75
CA THR A 123 -4.48 22.67 -2.44
C THR A 123 -3.28 22.26 -1.60
N TYR A 124 -3.48 21.38 -0.61
CA TYR A 124 -2.41 20.87 0.24
C TYR A 124 -1.31 20.18 -0.58
N LEU A 125 -1.70 19.23 -1.45
CA LEU A 125 -0.76 18.44 -2.23
C LEU A 125 -0.01 19.24 -3.31
N GLU A 126 -0.56 20.38 -3.74
CA GLU A 126 0.08 21.28 -4.71
C GLU A 126 1.08 22.26 -4.06
N THR A 127 1.28 22.18 -2.74
CA THR A 127 2.37 22.90 -2.04
C THR A 127 3.69 22.10 -2.07
N PRO A 128 4.85 22.72 -1.82
CA PRO A 128 6.08 21.98 -1.55
C PRO A 128 5.93 21.15 -0.27
N LEU A 129 6.18 19.84 -0.36
CA LEU A 129 6.02 18.91 0.77
C LEU A 129 7.36 18.29 1.15
N GLU A 130 7.79 18.53 2.38
CA GLU A 130 8.84 17.71 3.01
C GLU A 130 8.21 16.40 3.48
N MET A 131 8.86 15.28 3.17
CA MET A 131 8.39 13.94 3.48
C MET A 131 9.28 13.29 4.54
N ALA A 132 8.65 12.71 5.54
CA ALA A 132 9.29 11.79 6.47
C ALA A 132 8.60 10.42 6.43
N LEU A 133 9.39 9.37 6.22
CA LEU A 133 8.92 7.99 6.15
C LEU A 133 9.48 7.16 7.31
N GLU A 134 8.59 6.53 8.06
CA GLU A 134 8.94 5.64 9.15
C GLU A 134 8.51 4.21 8.82
N ALA A 135 9.49 3.38 8.46
CA ALA A 135 9.29 1.99 8.07
C ALA A 135 9.07 1.08 9.29
N HIS A 136 7.87 1.12 9.87
CA HIS A 136 7.46 0.14 10.87
C HIS A 136 7.04 -1.19 10.19
N PRO A 137 7.39 -2.38 10.73
CA PRO A 137 7.20 -3.67 10.07
C PRO A 137 5.77 -4.01 9.62
N HIS A 138 4.74 -3.40 10.21
CA HIS A 138 3.33 -3.68 9.90
C HIS A 138 2.45 -2.44 9.71
N SER A 139 2.98 -1.26 10.03
CA SER A 139 2.22 -0.02 10.11
C SER A 139 3.13 1.18 9.82
N PRO A 140 3.75 1.25 8.62
CA PRO A 140 4.62 2.37 8.30
C PRO A 140 3.85 3.69 8.34
N SER A 141 4.52 4.77 8.72
CA SER A 141 3.93 6.11 8.77
C SER A 141 4.57 7.00 7.73
N LEU A 142 3.75 7.79 7.04
CA LEU A 142 4.16 8.84 6.12
C LEU A 142 3.71 10.18 6.69
N THR A 143 4.67 11.06 6.94
CA THR A 143 4.38 12.46 7.26
C THR A 143 4.70 13.32 6.04
N LEU A 144 3.76 14.19 5.68
CA LEU A 144 3.95 15.25 4.70
C LEU A 144 3.81 16.58 5.43
N SER A 145 4.78 17.47 5.27
CA SER A 145 4.83 18.76 5.96
C SER A 145 5.05 19.89 4.96
N SER A 146 4.39 21.02 5.21
CA SER A 146 4.53 22.25 4.44
C SER A 146 4.36 23.44 5.37
N ASP A 147 5.26 24.43 5.26
CA ASP A 147 5.14 25.69 6.00
C ASP A 147 3.86 26.46 5.61
N GLU A 148 3.34 26.22 4.41
CA GLU A 148 2.15 26.90 3.87
C GLU A 148 0.86 26.18 4.24
N ALA A 149 0.89 24.84 4.30
CA ALA A 149 -0.31 24.01 4.42
C ALA A 149 -0.45 23.27 5.76
N GLY A 150 0.63 23.17 6.54
CA GLY A 150 0.70 22.40 7.78
C GLY A 150 1.17 20.97 7.57
N LYS A 151 0.65 20.03 8.36
CA LYS A 151 1.18 18.65 8.46
C LYS A 151 0.08 17.62 8.24
N LEU A 152 0.36 16.57 7.46
CA LEU A 152 -0.43 15.35 7.39
C LEU A 152 0.36 14.17 7.92
N VAL A 153 -0.29 13.32 8.71
CA VAL A 153 0.22 12.00 9.10
C VAL A 153 -0.68 10.94 8.49
N LEU A 154 -0.10 10.03 7.73
CA LEU A 154 -0.79 8.96 7.03
C LEU A 154 -0.26 7.60 7.48
N GLN A 155 -1.20 6.71 7.81
CA GLN A 155 -0.92 5.33 8.19
C GLN A 155 -0.95 4.43 6.95
N GLY A 156 0.14 3.70 6.73
CA GLY A 156 0.27 2.76 5.62
C GLY A 156 -0.37 1.41 5.90
N LYS A 157 -1.15 0.91 4.94
CA LYS A 157 -1.66 -0.46 4.87
C LYS A 157 -1.11 -1.16 3.62
N ALA A 158 -0.50 -2.33 3.79
CA ALA A 158 0.16 -3.04 2.69
C ALA A 158 -0.82 -3.35 1.55
N THR A 159 -0.41 -3.04 0.31
CA THR A 159 -1.14 -3.43 -0.90
C THR A 159 -1.14 -4.96 -1.07
N PRO A 160 -2.06 -5.52 -1.88
CA PRO A 160 -2.00 -6.94 -2.22
C PRO A 160 -0.63 -7.39 -2.74
N GLN A 161 0.01 -6.57 -3.59
CA GLN A 161 1.34 -6.87 -4.14
C GLN A 161 2.38 -7.01 -3.05
N THR A 162 2.38 -6.10 -2.07
CA THR A 162 3.27 -6.16 -0.92
C THR A 162 2.96 -7.36 -0.02
N ARG A 163 1.67 -7.64 0.23
CA ARG A 163 1.26 -8.77 1.09
C ARG A 163 1.62 -10.12 0.50
N TYR A 164 1.46 -10.28 -0.82
CA TYR A 164 1.68 -11.56 -1.51
C TYR A 164 3.04 -11.65 -2.22
N GLY A 165 3.83 -10.57 -2.25
CA GLY A 165 5.20 -10.56 -2.77
C GLY A 165 5.31 -10.73 -4.28
N SER A 166 4.27 -10.37 -5.06
CA SER A 166 4.29 -10.37 -6.52
C SER A 166 3.34 -9.32 -7.09
N GLU A 167 3.46 -8.97 -8.37
CA GLU A 167 2.56 -8.02 -9.03
C GLU A 167 1.11 -8.52 -9.12
N GLY A 168 0.91 -9.83 -8.99
CA GLY A 168 -0.35 -10.49 -9.24
C GLY A 168 -0.58 -10.71 -10.74
N GLU A 169 -1.45 -11.66 -11.03
CA GLU A 169 -1.91 -11.93 -12.38
C GLU A 169 -3.31 -11.33 -12.56
N THR A 170 -3.45 -10.45 -13.55
CA THR A 170 -4.77 -9.91 -13.91
C THR A 170 -5.56 -10.96 -14.66
N LEU A 171 -6.77 -11.25 -14.19
CA LEU A 171 -7.73 -12.13 -14.87
C LEU A 171 -9.14 -11.58 -14.78
N PHE A 172 -10.01 -12.12 -15.64
CA PHE A 172 -11.42 -11.78 -15.65
C PHE A 172 -12.25 -12.99 -15.23
N MET A 173 -13.20 -12.79 -14.32
CA MET A 173 -14.03 -13.85 -13.80
C MET A 173 -15.50 -13.49 -13.95
N GLU A 174 -16.29 -14.37 -14.55
CA GLU A 174 -17.74 -14.28 -14.52
C GLU A 174 -18.28 -15.02 -13.29
N VAL A 175 -19.13 -14.36 -12.52
CA VAL A 175 -19.77 -14.89 -11.32
C VAL A 175 -21.28 -14.95 -11.57
N GLN A 176 -21.87 -16.14 -11.39
CA GLN A 176 -23.31 -16.36 -11.58
C GLN A 176 -24.18 -15.58 -10.59
N ALA A 177 -25.44 -15.39 -10.96
CA ALA A 177 -26.41 -14.65 -10.17
C ALA A 177 -26.78 -15.32 -8.84
N GLN A 178 -26.75 -16.65 -8.81
CA GLN A 178 -27.06 -17.44 -7.62
C GLN A 178 -25.83 -18.24 -7.18
N THR A 179 -25.64 -18.30 -5.87
CA THR A 179 -24.76 -19.26 -5.24
C THR A 179 -25.41 -20.64 -5.21
N VAL A 180 -24.61 -21.66 -4.96
CA VAL A 180 -25.10 -23.04 -4.84
C VAL A 180 -24.52 -23.69 -3.60
N ALA A 181 -25.28 -24.62 -3.00
CA ALA A 181 -24.81 -25.38 -1.86
C ALA A 181 -23.55 -26.17 -2.21
N CYS A 182 -22.55 -26.10 -1.33
CA CYS A 182 -21.28 -26.78 -1.51
C CYS A 182 -20.76 -27.34 -0.17
N PRO A 183 -19.94 -28.41 -0.20
CA PRO A 183 -19.35 -28.95 1.02
C PRO A 183 -18.39 -27.95 1.67
N HIS A 184 -18.51 -27.75 2.97
CA HIS A 184 -17.54 -27.02 3.78
C HIS A 184 -17.31 -27.76 5.11
N PRO A 185 -16.06 -27.93 5.57
CA PRO A 185 -15.75 -28.77 6.74
C PRO A 185 -16.32 -28.24 8.06
N LEU A 186 -16.51 -26.92 8.18
CA LEU A 186 -16.86 -26.27 9.45
C LEU A 186 -18.19 -25.50 9.42
N ILE A 187 -18.78 -25.29 8.24
CA ILE A 187 -19.96 -24.40 8.08
C ILE A 187 -21.06 -25.21 7.42
N PRO A 188 -22.16 -25.51 8.13
CA PRO A 188 -23.29 -26.19 7.52
C PRO A 188 -23.94 -25.28 6.46
N ASP A 189 -24.49 -25.89 5.42
CA ASP A 189 -25.21 -25.20 4.33
C ASP A 189 -24.40 -24.10 3.64
N TYR A 190 -23.07 -24.23 3.61
CA TYR A 190 -22.19 -23.27 2.95
C TYR A 190 -22.55 -23.12 1.47
N GLN A 191 -22.56 -21.86 1.01
CA GLN A 191 -22.93 -21.50 -0.35
C GLN A 191 -21.69 -21.01 -1.10
N CYS A 192 -21.41 -21.63 -2.24
CA CYS A 192 -20.29 -21.27 -3.10
C CYS A 192 -20.78 -20.46 -4.30
N MET A 193 -19.97 -19.51 -4.73
CA MET A 193 -20.16 -18.85 -6.02
C MET A 193 -19.89 -19.84 -7.15
N ARG A 194 -20.69 -19.79 -8.22
CA ARG A 194 -20.39 -20.51 -9.47
C ARG A 194 -19.71 -19.55 -10.43
N VAL A 195 -18.48 -19.87 -10.82
CA VAL A 195 -17.58 -18.97 -11.54
C VAL A 195 -16.97 -19.62 -12.77
N ARG A 196 -16.47 -18.80 -13.70
CA ARG A 196 -15.61 -19.23 -14.79
C ARG A 196 -14.66 -18.10 -15.20
N GLU A 197 -13.49 -18.45 -15.72
CA GLU A 197 -12.52 -17.47 -16.21
C GLU A 197 -12.89 -17.01 -17.62
N LEU A 198 -12.85 -15.70 -17.86
CA LEU A 198 -13.14 -15.10 -19.15
C LEU A 198 -11.84 -14.71 -19.86
N THR A 199 -11.83 -14.95 -21.16
CA THR A 199 -10.79 -14.48 -22.07
C THR A 199 -11.37 -13.40 -22.99
N TYR A 200 -10.49 -12.62 -23.61
CA TYR A 200 -10.88 -11.65 -24.62
C TYR A 200 -10.13 -11.98 -25.91
N ASP A 201 -10.85 -11.98 -27.04
CA ASP A 201 -10.22 -12.19 -28.33
C ASP A 201 -9.47 -10.93 -28.81
N ALA A 202 -8.85 -11.03 -29.99
CA ALA A 202 -8.08 -9.94 -30.60
C ALA A 202 -8.93 -8.70 -30.95
N GLN A 203 -10.26 -8.82 -30.96
CA GLN A 203 -11.21 -7.74 -31.18
C GLN A 203 -11.76 -7.15 -29.87
N GLY A 204 -11.31 -7.67 -28.71
CA GLY A 204 -11.77 -7.26 -27.40
C GLY A 204 -13.17 -7.77 -27.06
N LEU A 205 -13.67 -8.78 -27.77
CA LEU A 205 -14.95 -9.42 -27.45
C LEU A 205 -14.76 -10.48 -26.36
N LYS A 206 -15.75 -10.54 -25.46
CA LYS A 206 -15.77 -11.49 -24.34
C LYS A 206 -15.93 -12.91 -24.89
N THR A 207 -14.98 -13.77 -24.55
CA THR A 207 -15.01 -15.20 -24.86
C THR A 207 -14.77 -16.01 -23.58
N SER A 208 -15.17 -17.28 -23.60
CA SER A 208 -14.88 -18.19 -22.49
C SER A 208 -14.92 -19.61 -23.01
N ASP A 209 -13.77 -20.25 -23.06
CA ASP A 209 -13.65 -21.68 -23.30
C ASP A 209 -13.61 -22.49 -21.98
N SER A 210 -13.71 -21.79 -20.83
CA SER A 210 -13.69 -22.41 -19.51
C SER A 210 -15.07 -22.91 -19.08
N GLU A 211 -15.07 -24.08 -18.45
CA GLU A 211 -16.25 -24.67 -17.82
C GLU A 211 -16.60 -23.96 -16.51
N TRP A 212 -17.88 -23.99 -16.15
CA TRP A 212 -18.33 -23.47 -14.85
C TRP A 212 -17.81 -24.33 -13.71
N THR A 213 -17.25 -23.69 -12.69
CA THR A 213 -16.75 -24.34 -11.46
C THR A 213 -17.31 -23.67 -10.21
N LEU A 214 -17.14 -24.32 -9.06
CA LEU A 214 -17.46 -23.76 -7.74
C LEU A 214 -16.22 -23.08 -7.17
N LEU A 215 -16.38 -21.84 -6.70
CA LEU A 215 -15.38 -21.14 -5.93
C LEU A 215 -15.65 -21.34 -4.44
N TYR A 216 -14.77 -22.08 -3.78
CA TYR A 216 -14.88 -22.46 -2.36
C TYR A 216 -14.30 -21.41 -1.40
N GLN A 217 -13.86 -20.27 -1.92
CA GLN A 217 -13.24 -19.18 -1.19
C GLN A 217 -13.90 -17.86 -1.56
N GLY A 218 -13.70 -16.84 -0.71
CA GLY A 218 -14.10 -15.47 -1.04
C GLY A 218 -13.17 -14.80 -2.05
N ILE A 219 -13.59 -13.63 -2.51
CA ILE A 219 -12.77 -12.69 -3.27
C ILE A 219 -12.64 -11.44 -2.39
N GLU A 220 -11.42 -11.04 -2.04
CA GLU A 220 -11.20 -9.85 -1.21
C GLU A 220 -11.75 -8.61 -1.91
N GLY A 221 -12.57 -7.81 -1.21
CA GLY A 221 -13.17 -6.60 -1.76
C GLY A 221 -14.42 -6.82 -2.62
N PHE A 222 -14.89 -8.07 -2.78
CA PHE A 222 -16.13 -8.37 -3.49
C PHE A 222 -17.14 -9.07 -2.58
N ASP A 223 -18.31 -8.46 -2.44
CA ASP A 223 -19.46 -9.05 -1.74
C ASP A 223 -20.56 -9.38 -2.75
N HIS A 224 -20.85 -10.68 -2.93
CA HIS A 224 -21.81 -11.16 -3.92
C HIS A 224 -23.23 -10.79 -3.52
N GLN A 225 -24.01 -10.28 -4.47
CA GLN A 225 -25.41 -9.95 -4.26
C GLN A 225 -26.30 -10.99 -4.96
N PRO A 226 -27.16 -11.73 -4.23
CA PRO A 226 -28.08 -12.68 -4.82
C PRO A 226 -28.94 -12.07 -5.94
N GLY A 227 -29.13 -12.82 -7.01
CA GLY A 227 -29.84 -12.35 -8.21
C GLY A 227 -29.02 -11.41 -9.11
N THR A 228 -27.73 -11.22 -8.84
CA THR A 228 -26.85 -10.36 -9.65
C THR A 228 -25.69 -11.15 -10.23
N ARG A 229 -25.60 -11.17 -11.56
CA ARG A 229 -24.46 -11.73 -12.28
C ARG A 229 -23.40 -10.64 -12.45
N ASN A 230 -22.14 -10.98 -12.24
CA ASN A 230 -21.03 -10.04 -12.34
C ASN A 230 -19.95 -10.52 -13.30
N ILE A 231 -19.26 -9.56 -13.92
CA ILE A 231 -17.94 -9.78 -14.51
C ILE A 231 -16.95 -8.94 -13.72
N LEU A 232 -15.94 -9.59 -13.17
CA LEU A 232 -14.94 -9.00 -12.32
C LEU A 232 -13.59 -8.99 -13.04
N ARG A 233 -12.83 -7.90 -12.90
CA ARG A 233 -11.38 -7.89 -13.08
C ARG A 233 -10.76 -8.14 -11.71
N LEU A 234 -9.94 -9.17 -11.60
CA LEU A 234 -9.31 -9.61 -10.37
C LEU A 234 -7.79 -9.59 -10.50
N GLN A 235 -7.10 -9.41 -9.38
CA GLN A 235 -5.70 -9.79 -9.23
C GLN A 235 -5.63 -11.15 -8.52
N ARG A 236 -4.94 -12.11 -9.14
CA ARG A 236 -4.67 -13.45 -8.60
C ARG A 236 -3.25 -13.53 -8.08
N PHE A 237 -3.09 -14.01 -6.85
CA PHE A 237 -1.80 -14.18 -6.21
C PHE A 237 -1.60 -15.61 -5.74
N VAL A 238 -0.39 -16.13 -5.87
CA VAL A 238 0.02 -17.38 -5.21
C VAL A 238 0.35 -17.06 -3.76
N VAL A 239 -0.30 -17.73 -2.83
CA VAL A 239 -0.03 -17.58 -1.39
C VAL A 239 1.20 -18.42 -1.04
N ALA A 240 2.24 -17.77 -0.52
CA ALA A 240 3.44 -18.47 -0.08
C ALA A 240 3.16 -19.20 1.25
N ASN A 241 3.44 -20.50 1.30
CA ASN A 241 3.29 -21.35 2.49
C ASN A 241 1.89 -21.25 3.14
N PRO A 242 0.79 -21.53 2.41
CA PRO A 242 -0.56 -21.46 2.96
C PRO A 242 -0.71 -22.46 4.11
N ARG A 243 -1.55 -22.12 5.09
CA ARG A 243 -1.94 -23.08 6.13
C ARG A 243 -2.78 -24.21 5.52
N ALA A 244 -2.93 -25.32 6.24
CA ALA A 244 -3.61 -26.51 5.71
C ALA A 244 -5.08 -26.26 5.33
N ASP A 245 -5.72 -25.26 5.93
CA ASP A 245 -7.10 -24.82 5.73
C ASP A 245 -7.23 -23.55 4.88
N GLU A 246 -6.12 -23.00 4.39
CA GLU A 246 -6.11 -21.80 3.55
C GLU A 246 -5.87 -22.15 2.08
N PRO A 247 -6.52 -21.44 1.14
CA PRO A 247 -6.26 -21.65 -0.27
C PRO A 247 -4.84 -21.19 -0.64
N GLY A 248 -4.18 -21.95 -1.51
CA GLY A 248 -2.89 -21.55 -2.08
C GLY A 248 -2.96 -20.38 -3.07
N ILE A 249 -4.17 -19.86 -3.32
CA ILE A 249 -4.46 -18.76 -4.23
C ILE A 249 -5.32 -17.72 -3.50
N ALA A 250 -4.97 -16.45 -3.64
CA ALA A 250 -5.81 -15.34 -3.23
C ALA A 250 -6.35 -14.58 -4.46
N TYR A 251 -7.62 -14.20 -4.40
CA TYR A 251 -8.25 -13.31 -5.37
C TYR A 251 -8.57 -11.98 -4.69
N VAL A 252 -8.11 -10.88 -5.29
CA VAL A 252 -8.45 -9.52 -4.85
C VAL A 252 -9.20 -8.83 -5.97
N LEU A 253 -10.35 -8.24 -5.65
CA LEU A 253 -11.10 -7.43 -6.60
C LEU A 253 -10.29 -6.20 -6.98
N ASP A 254 -10.10 -6.03 -8.27
CA ASP A 254 -9.57 -4.80 -8.83
C ASP A 254 -10.74 -3.90 -9.27
N THR A 255 -11.67 -4.44 -10.08
CA THR A 255 -12.84 -3.67 -10.55
C THR A 255 -14.00 -4.59 -10.93
N VAL A 256 -15.24 -4.16 -10.66
CA VAL A 256 -16.45 -4.75 -11.26
C VAL A 256 -16.65 -4.18 -12.65
N ILE A 257 -16.49 -5.00 -13.68
CA ILE A 257 -16.60 -4.60 -15.10
C ILE A 257 -18.06 -4.58 -15.55
N GLU A 258 -18.86 -5.54 -15.08
CA GLU A 258 -20.28 -5.64 -15.40
C GLU A 258 -21.07 -6.12 -14.18
N SER A 259 -22.28 -5.60 -14.02
CA SER A 259 -23.26 -6.05 -13.04
C SER A 259 -24.64 -6.09 -13.70
N VAL A 260 -25.25 -7.27 -13.75
CA VAL A 260 -26.57 -7.50 -14.36
C VAL A 260 -27.48 -8.18 -13.36
N ARG A 261 -28.59 -7.53 -13.03
CA ARG A 261 -29.65 -8.17 -12.25
C ARG A 261 -30.39 -9.17 -13.13
N VAL A 262 -30.40 -10.43 -12.71
CA VAL A 262 -31.14 -11.50 -13.36
C VAL A 262 -32.49 -11.59 -12.65
N MET A 263 -33.55 -11.22 -13.35
CA MET A 263 -34.91 -11.45 -12.87
C MET A 263 -35.19 -12.94 -13.05
N GLU A 264 -35.53 -13.63 -11.96
CA GLU A 264 -36.01 -15.01 -11.99
C GLU A 264 -37.42 -15.10 -12.56
#